data_AF-A0A1G9BTR6-F1
#
_entry.id   AF-A0A1G9BTR6-F1
#
_cell.length_a   1.000
_cell.length_b   1.000
_cell.length_c   1.000
_cell.angle_alpha   90.00
_cell.angle_beta   90.00
_cell.angle_gamma   90.00
#
_symmetry.space_group_name_H-M   'P 1'
#
loop_
_entity.id
_entity.type
_entity.pdbx_description
1 polymer ?
#
loop_
_entity_poly.entity_id
_entity_poly.type
_entity_poly.pdbx_seq_one_letter_code
_entity_poly.pdbx_strand_id
1 'polypeptide(L)'
;MIFMLNGIMPVTNVGSAYNSMITVKIDRESISRNPNANKTLSRVAGYWEAHFVAEGKLPDHFDFENDVIITTQYFDGVRTEGIISRPDTADEMSLLPGVTVKQKRHWETIFHQPLPKYLYSYIYPNLICEVCKSEVPVNKIDHENFDDDEYFYTYTVCPNCKAHDSFEPYEFENINTVMENEKPSI
;
A
#
# COMPACT_ATOMS: atom_id res chain seq x y z
N MET A 1 25.90 -71.99 -10.42
CA MET A 1 25.86 -70.58 -9.97
C MET A 1 24.40 -70.17 -9.86
N ILE A 2 24.07 -69.49 -8.78
CA ILE A 2 22.74 -69.31 -8.21
C ILE A 2 21.91 -68.25 -8.98
N PHE A 3 20.59 -68.51 -9.09
CA PHE A 3 19.40 -67.63 -9.17
C PHE A 3 19.62 -66.09 -9.16
N MET A 4 18.85 -65.19 -9.80
CA MET A 4 17.39 -64.99 -9.89
C MET A 4 17.16 -63.74 -10.80
N LEU A 5 16.27 -63.77 -11.80
CA LEU A 5 14.95 -63.08 -11.87
C LEU A 5 14.86 -61.59 -11.47
N ASN A 6 14.18 -60.86 -12.38
CA ASN A 6 13.30 -59.71 -12.19
C ASN A 6 13.88 -58.29 -12.06
N GLY A 7 13.34 -57.40 -12.90
CA GLY A 7 13.52 -55.96 -12.77
C GLY A 7 12.91 -55.15 -13.89
N ILE A 8 11.76 -55.54 -14.44
CA ILE A 8 10.88 -54.57 -15.12
C ILE A 8 10.45 -53.61 -14.01
N MET A 9 11.05 -52.42 -13.96
CA MET A 9 10.50 -51.37 -13.12
C MET A 9 9.13 -51.00 -13.71
N PRO A 10 8.05 -51.06 -12.93
CA PRO A 10 6.81 -50.45 -13.36
C PRO A 10 7.09 -48.96 -13.54
N VAL A 11 6.71 -48.44 -14.71
CA VAL A 11 6.43 -47.02 -14.89
C VAL A 11 5.39 -46.71 -13.83
N THR A 12 5.84 -46.17 -12.70
CA THR A 12 4.94 -45.67 -11.67
C THR A 12 4.12 -44.61 -12.34
N ASN A 13 2.84 -44.96 -12.54
CA ASN A 13 1.71 -44.06 -12.57
C ASN A 13 2.13 -42.70 -12.03
N VAL A 14 2.39 -41.75 -12.93
CA VAL A 14 2.31 -40.34 -12.59
C VAL A 14 0.81 -40.13 -12.43
N GLY A 15 0.31 -40.61 -11.29
CA GLY A 15 -1.01 -40.27 -10.81
C GLY A 15 -1.00 -38.76 -10.81
N SER A 16 -1.86 -38.22 -11.66
CA SER A 16 -2.32 -36.84 -11.59
C SER A 16 -2.85 -36.63 -10.18
N ALA A 17 -1.94 -36.32 -9.27
CA ALA A 17 -2.24 -35.67 -8.03
C ALA A 17 -2.77 -34.32 -8.50
N TYR A 18 -4.08 -34.21 -8.55
CA TYR A 18 -4.73 -32.92 -8.45
C TYR A 18 -4.08 -32.28 -7.22
N ASN A 19 -3.16 -31.33 -7.45
CA ASN A 19 -2.62 -30.47 -6.41
C ASN A 19 -3.83 -29.74 -5.83
N SER A 20 -4.42 -30.31 -4.79
CA SER A 20 -5.52 -29.70 -4.08
C SER A 20 -4.94 -28.51 -3.35
N MET A 21 -5.05 -27.35 -3.98
CA MET A 21 -4.62 -26.09 -3.38
C MET A 21 -5.49 -25.83 -2.15
N ILE A 22 -4.85 -25.62 -1.00
CA ILE A 22 -5.56 -25.31 0.24
C ILE A 22 -6.05 -23.86 0.15
N THR A 23 -7.37 -23.66 0.18
CA THR A 23 -7.92 -22.30 0.24
C THR A 23 -8.02 -21.81 1.68
N VAL A 24 -7.27 -20.75 2.00
CA VAL A 24 -7.37 -20.00 3.25
C VAL A 24 -8.60 -19.10 3.18
N LYS A 25 -9.62 -19.42 4.00
CA LYS A 25 -10.96 -18.82 3.90
C LYS A 25 -11.07 -17.51 4.67
N ILE A 26 -11.92 -16.61 4.19
CA ILE A 26 -12.30 -15.40 4.90
C ILE A 26 -13.24 -15.75 6.06
N ASP A 27 -12.98 -15.21 7.26
CA ASP A 27 -13.93 -15.21 8.37
C ASP A 27 -15.09 -14.27 8.02
N ARG A 28 -16.21 -14.85 7.57
CA ARG A 28 -17.40 -14.06 7.17
C ARG A 28 -17.97 -13.22 8.32
N GLU A 29 -17.83 -13.65 9.57
CA GLU A 29 -18.29 -12.88 10.72
C GLU A 29 -17.38 -11.67 11.01
N SER A 30 -16.12 -11.68 10.53
CA SER A 30 -15.24 -10.51 10.66
C SER A 30 -15.74 -9.32 9.84
N ILE A 31 -16.39 -9.59 8.69
CA ILE A 31 -16.97 -8.56 7.81
C ILE A 31 -18.06 -7.78 8.54
N SER A 32 -18.97 -8.48 9.22
CA SER A 32 -20.09 -7.85 9.92
C SER A 32 -19.68 -7.16 11.22
N ARG A 33 -18.58 -7.60 11.84
CA ARG A 33 -18.10 -7.07 13.13
C ARG A 33 -17.24 -5.80 13.01
N ASN A 34 -16.85 -5.36 11.81
CA ASN A 34 -15.99 -4.19 11.66
C ASN A 34 -16.77 -2.87 11.90
N PRO A 35 -16.60 -2.20 13.07
CA PRO A 35 -17.34 -0.97 13.38
C PRO A 35 -16.88 0.23 12.54
N ASN A 36 -15.76 0.09 11.83
CA ASN A 36 -15.12 1.12 11.00
C ASN A 36 -15.33 0.90 9.50
N ALA A 37 -16.12 -0.11 9.10
CA ALA A 37 -16.46 -0.35 7.70
C ALA A 37 -17.05 0.90 7.01
N ASN A 38 -17.62 1.84 7.78
CA ASN A 38 -18.19 3.10 7.29
C ASN A 38 -17.37 4.36 7.64
N LYS A 39 -16.19 4.24 8.27
CA LYS A 39 -15.40 5.40 8.76
C LYS A 39 -14.19 5.68 7.87
N THR A 40 -14.52 6.27 6.73
CA THR A 40 -13.70 6.59 5.56
C THR A 40 -12.81 7.82 5.54
N LEU A 41 -12.25 8.36 6.65
CA LEU A 41 -11.69 9.71 6.61
C LEU A 41 -10.18 9.74 6.28
N SER A 42 -9.81 10.54 5.28
CA SER A 42 -8.42 10.95 5.02
C SER A 42 -8.33 12.47 5.01
N ARG A 43 -7.25 13.03 5.56
CA ARG A 43 -6.94 14.46 5.43
C ARG A 43 -5.96 14.63 4.28
N VAL A 44 -6.40 15.30 3.23
CA VAL A 44 -5.57 15.65 2.09
C VAL A 44 -5.18 17.12 2.20
N ALA A 45 -3.99 17.46 1.73
CA ALA A 45 -3.60 18.84 1.58
C ALA A 45 -4.46 19.45 0.46
N GLY A 46 -5.29 20.42 0.83
CA GLY A 46 -6.05 21.22 -0.11
C GLY A 46 -5.20 22.37 -0.66
N TYR A 47 -5.87 23.44 -1.07
CA TYR A 47 -5.19 24.62 -1.59
C TYR A 47 -4.29 25.30 -0.55
N TRP A 48 -3.32 26.04 -1.05
CA TRP A 48 -2.34 26.77 -0.27
C TRP A 48 -2.50 28.26 -0.57
N GLU A 49 -2.44 29.07 0.48
CA GLU A 49 -2.47 30.52 0.39
C GLU A 49 -1.22 31.07 1.09
N ALA A 50 -0.50 31.97 0.43
CA ALA A 50 0.49 32.79 1.12
C ALA A 50 0.36 34.25 0.75
N HIS A 51 0.59 35.07 1.77
CA HIS A 51 0.59 36.52 1.67
C HIS A 51 1.94 37.04 2.12
N PHE A 52 2.41 38.09 1.48
CA PHE A 52 3.61 38.80 1.90
C PHE A 52 3.31 40.24 2.26
N VAL A 53 4.14 40.77 3.15
CA VAL A 53 4.32 42.20 3.39
C VAL A 53 5.81 42.46 3.25
N ALA A 54 6.19 43.32 2.32
CA ALA A 54 7.56 43.73 2.07
C ALA A 54 7.75 45.21 2.40
N GLU A 55 8.79 45.53 3.16
CA GLU A 55 9.29 46.89 3.35
C GLU A 55 10.33 47.19 2.26
N GLY A 56 9.97 48.06 1.32
CA GLY A 56 10.77 48.41 0.15
C GLY A 56 10.39 47.68 -1.14
N LYS A 57 11.23 47.85 -2.17
CA LYS A 57 11.02 47.30 -3.51
C LYS A 57 11.36 45.81 -3.53
N LEU A 58 10.46 44.99 -4.07
CA LEU A 58 10.76 43.59 -4.35
C LEU A 58 11.84 43.45 -5.43
N PRO A 59 12.68 42.39 -5.36
CA PRO A 59 13.64 42.09 -6.42
C PRO A 59 12.97 41.96 -7.79
N ASP A 60 13.65 42.44 -8.84
CA ASP A 60 13.09 42.50 -10.20
C ASP A 60 12.99 41.12 -10.89
N HIS A 61 13.50 40.05 -10.26
CA HIS A 61 13.43 38.69 -10.81
C HIS A 61 12.13 37.96 -10.49
N PHE A 62 11.28 38.49 -9.60
CA PHE A 62 9.94 37.95 -9.38
C PHE A 62 9.01 38.36 -10.52
N ASP A 63 8.30 37.37 -11.07
CA ASP A 63 7.28 37.62 -12.07
C ASP A 63 5.97 38.09 -11.38
N PHE A 64 5.58 39.34 -11.63
CA PHE A 64 4.36 39.92 -11.03
C PHE A 64 3.05 39.37 -11.62
N GLU A 65 3.11 38.55 -12.66
CA GLU A 65 1.96 37.85 -13.23
C GLU A 65 1.88 36.40 -12.75
N ASN A 66 3.02 35.76 -12.51
CA ASN A 66 3.08 34.31 -12.23
C ASN A 66 3.53 33.95 -10.81
N ASP A 67 4.31 34.79 -10.14
CA ASP A 67 4.95 34.48 -8.86
C ASP A 67 4.29 35.23 -7.71
N VAL A 68 4.03 36.51 -7.91
CA VAL A 68 3.51 37.42 -6.88
C VAL A 68 2.48 38.39 -7.45
N ILE A 69 1.31 38.46 -6.84
CA ILE A 69 0.26 39.40 -7.21
C ILE A 69 0.25 40.53 -6.19
N ILE A 70 0.65 41.73 -6.60
CA ILE A 70 0.60 42.92 -5.75
C ILE A 70 -0.87 43.32 -5.55
N THR A 71 -1.32 43.31 -4.30
CA THR A 71 -2.68 43.73 -3.95
C THR A 71 -2.71 45.17 -3.45
N THR A 72 -1.66 45.61 -2.75
CA THR A 72 -1.60 46.94 -2.16
C THR A 72 -0.18 47.50 -2.18
N GLN A 73 -0.04 48.78 -2.54
CA GLN A 73 1.23 49.49 -2.48
C GLN A 73 1.04 50.82 -1.74
N TYR A 74 1.87 51.08 -0.74
CA TYR A 74 1.80 52.30 0.09
C TYR A 74 3.01 53.19 -0.15
N PHE A 75 2.76 54.51 -0.14
CA PHE A 75 3.77 55.59 -0.16
C PHE A 75 4.97 55.34 -1.09
N ASP A 76 4.72 55.32 -2.40
CA ASP A 76 5.77 55.24 -3.43
C ASP A 76 6.69 53.99 -3.33
N GLY A 77 6.12 52.85 -2.92
CA GLY A 77 6.83 51.57 -2.87
C GLY A 77 7.57 51.27 -1.57
N VAL A 78 7.40 52.09 -0.54
CA VAL A 78 7.98 51.85 0.80
C VAL A 78 7.38 50.61 1.46
N ARG A 79 6.14 50.25 1.14
CA ARG A 79 5.53 49.00 1.60
C ARG A 79 4.65 48.40 0.51
N THR A 80 4.87 47.11 0.24
CA THR A 80 4.12 46.35 -0.75
C THR A 80 3.51 45.11 -0.10
N GLU A 81 2.25 44.85 -0.39
CA GLU A 81 1.52 43.69 0.08
C GLU A 81 0.95 42.93 -1.11
N GLY A 82 0.93 41.61 -1.00
CA GLY A 82 0.44 40.78 -2.09
C GLY A 82 0.25 39.34 -1.72
N ILE A 83 -0.20 38.59 -2.73
CA ILE A 83 -0.41 37.15 -2.68
C ILE A 83 0.75 36.49 -3.41
N ILE A 84 1.23 35.39 -2.89
CA ILE A 84 2.24 34.55 -3.55
C ILE A 84 1.50 33.41 -4.22
N SER A 85 1.72 33.23 -5.51
CA SER A 85 0.98 32.27 -6.33
C SER A 85 1.57 30.86 -6.27
N ARG A 86 2.86 30.73 -5.92
CA ARG A 86 3.58 29.45 -5.89
C ARG A 86 4.27 29.17 -4.55
N PRO A 87 4.25 27.92 -4.05
CA PRO A 87 4.89 27.57 -2.77
C PRO A 87 6.41 27.81 -2.72
N ASP A 88 7.12 27.49 -3.81
CA ASP A 88 8.56 27.71 -3.93
C ASP A 88 8.94 29.19 -3.83
N THR A 89 8.11 30.06 -4.41
CA THR A 89 8.27 31.52 -4.33
C THR A 89 8.11 32.02 -2.90
N ALA A 90 7.25 31.40 -2.09
CA ALA A 90 7.09 31.80 -0.68
C ALA A 90 8.28 31.44 0.18
N ASP A 91 8.91 30.30 -0.09
CA ASP A 91 10.15 29.91 0.59
C ASP A 91 11.27 30.90 0.24
N GLU A 92 11.41 31.27 -1.04
CA GLU A 92 12.37 32.27 -1.50
C GLU A 92 12.13 33.65 -0.88
N MET A 93 10.88 34.14 -0.91
CA MET A 93 10.52 35.45 -0.35
C MET A 93 10.71 35.53 1.16
N SER A 94 10.54 34.41 1.88
CA SER A 94 10.74 34.38 3.34
C SER A 94 12.19 34.62 3.77
N LEU A 95 13.14 34.45 2.86
CA LEU A 95 14.56 34.68 3.09
C LEU A 95 14.98 36.13 2.81
N LEU A 96 14.11 36.95 2.22
CA LEU A 96 14.42 38.32 1.89
C LEU A 96 14.35 39.24 3.12
N PRO A 97 15.35 40.11 3.34
CA PRO A 97 15.34 41.06 4.44
C PRO A 97 14.18 42.05 4.28
N GLY A 98 13.44 42.30 5.36
CA GLY A 98 12.29 43.21 5.35
C GLY A 98 11.01 42.62 4.76
N VAL A 99 10.99 41.32 4.45
CA VAL A 99 9.79 40.62 3.98
C VAL A 99 9.24 39.71 5.07
N THR A 100 7.94 39.83 5.34
CA THR A 100 7.19 38.91 6.20
C THR A 100 6.23 38.11 5.34
N VAL A 101 6.40 36.78 5.32
CA VAL A 101 5.49 35.86 4.62
C VAL A 101 4.61 35.15 5.63
N LYS A 102 3.30 35.14 5.39
CA LYS A 102 2.31 34.34 6.13
C LYS A 102 1.77 33.27 5.20
N GLN A 103 2.07 32.01 5.51
CA GLN A 103 1.57 30.85 4.75
C GLN A 103 0.46 30.14 5.53
N LYS A 104 -0.56 29.70 4.82
CA LYS A 104 -1.64 28.87 5.37
C LYS A 104 -1.93 27.74 4.41
N ARG A 105 -1.79 26.51 4.92
CA ARG A 105 -2.16 25.30 4.19
C ARG A 105 -3.55 24.85 4.63
N HIS A 106 -4.48 24.78 3.68
CA HIS A 106 -5.80 24.26 3.96
C HIS A 106 -5.78 22.73 3.89
N TRP A 107 -6.47 22.09 4.82
CA TRP A 107 -6.61 20.63 4.86
C TRP A 107 -8.06 20.29 4.61
N GLU A 108 -8.29 19.42 3.64
CA GLU A 108 -9.62 18.92 3.32
C GLU A 108 -9.77 17.50 3.87
N THR A 109 -10.92 17.23 4.47
CA THR A 109 -11.27 15.89 4.90
C THR A 109 -12.10 15.25 3.80
N ILE A 110 -11.55 14.21 3.18
CA ILE A 110 -12.27 13.39 2.20
C ILE A 110 -12.81 12.13 2.88
N PHE A 111 -14.02 11.75 2.48
CA PHE A 111 -14.64 10.50 2.91
C PHE A 111 -14.56 9.48 1.76
N HIS A 112 -14.00 8.31 2.02
CA HIS A 112 -13.91 7.21 1.07
C HIS A 112 -14.47 5.91 1.68
N GLN A 113 -14.51 4.83 0.91
CA GLN A 113 -14.81 3.49 1.44
C GLN A 113 -13.51 2.85 1.97
N PRO A 114 -13.57 1.88 2.91
CA PRO A 114 -12.37 1.24 3.41
C PRO A 114 -11.80 0.32 2.33
N LEU A 115 -10.48 0.16 2.31
CA LEU A 115 -9.88 -0.81 1.41
C LEU A 115 -10.40 -2.22 1.77
N PRO A 116 -10.77 -3.06 0.79
CA PRO A 116 -11.36 -4.38 1.06
C PRO A 116 -10.52 -5.23 2.02
N LYS A 117 -9.18 -5.18 1.93
CA LYS A 117 -8.26 -5.90 2.84
C LYS A 117 -8.40 -5.57 4.33
N TYR A 118 -9.06 -4.46 4.68
CA TYR A 118 -9.34 -4.06 6.07
C TYR A 118 -10.78 -4.38 6.50
N LEU A 119 -11.61 -4.92 5.62
CA LEU A 119 -12.99 -5.28 5.92
C LEU A 119 -13.11 -6.65 6.58
N TYR A 120 -12.12 -7.53 6.44
CA TYR A 120 -12.22 -8.92 6.87
C TYR A 120 -10.88 -9.52 7.32
N SER A 121 -10.95 -10.61 8.07
CA SER A 121 -9.82 -11.45 8.47
C SER A 121 -9.91 -12.84 7.84
N TYR A 122 -8.80 -13.55 7.76
CA TYR A 122 -8.75 -14.94 7.32
C TYR A 122 -8.76 -15.91 8.50
N ILE A 123 -9.33 -17.10 8.27
CA ILE A 123 -9.19 -18.27 9.14
C ILE A 123 -7.94 -19.01 8.68
N TYR A 124 -6.85 -18.90 9.45
CA TYR A 124 -5.56 -19.49 9.10
C TYR A 124 -5.49 -20.96 9.52
N PRO A 125 -5.47 -21.93 8.58
CA PRO A 125 -5.24 -23.33 8.92
C PRO A 125 -3.77 -23.57 9.31
N ASN A 126 -3.52 -24.71 9.95
CA ASN A 126 -2.16 -25.24 10.10
C ASN A 126 -1.78 -26.04 8.86
N LEU A 127 -0.58 -25.79 8.33
CA LEU A 127 0.06 -26.61 7.32
C LEU A 127 1.20 -27.41 7.94
N ILE A 128 1.43 -28.62 7.43
CA ILE A 128 2.50 -29.49 7.89
C ILE A 128 3.72 -29.28 7.01
N CYS A 129 4.86 -28.96 7.60
CA CYS A 129 6.13 -28.92 6.87
C CYS A 129 6.52 -30.35 6.45
N GLU A 130 6.75 -30.58 5.16
CA GLU A 130 7.12 -31.88 4.60
C GLU A 130 8.48 -32.38 5.11
N VAL A 131 9.37 -31.46 5.49
CA VAL A 131 10.74 -31.78 5.95
C VAL A 131 10.76 -32.08 7.44
N CYS A 132 10.39 -31.13 8.30
CA CYS A 132 10.48 -31.30 9.76
C CYS A 132 9.19 -31.79 10.43
N LYS A 133 8.11 -31.97 9.66
CA LYS A 133 6.79 -32.44 10.12
C LYS A 133 6.11 -31.57 11.17
N SER A 134 6.59 -30.34 11.38
CA SER A 134 5.95 -29.39 12.30
C SER A 134 4.70 -28.79 11.67
N GLU A 135 3.64 -28.68 12.46
CA GLU A 135 2.47 -27.87 12.13
C GLU A 135 2.79 -26.37 12.28
N VAL A 136 2.50 -25.60 11.24
CA VAL A 136 2.74 -24.15 11.19
C VAL A 136 1.46 -23.48 10.68
N PRO A 137 0.88 -22.53 11.41
CA PRO A 137 -0.26 -21.76 10.91
C PRO A 137 0.18 -20.92 9.70
N VAL A 138 -0.67 -20.82 8.67
CA VAL A 138 -0.32 -20.16 7.39
C VAL A 138 0.23 -18.74 7.57
N ASN A 139 -0.33 -17.97 8.51
CA ASN A 139 0.14 -16.59 8.80
C ASN A 139 1.52 -16.50 9.49
N LYS A 140 2.17 -17.63 9.78
CA LYS A 140 3.52 -17.73 10.33
C LYS A 140 4.52 -18.34 9.35
N ILE A 141 4.08 -18.68 8.14
CA ILE A 141 4.97 -19.13 7.07
C ILE A 141 5.66 -17.89 6.50
N ASP A 142 6.99 -17.91 6.49
CA ASP A 142 7.78 -16.81 5.95
C ASP A 142 7.80 -16.90 4.42
N HIS A 143 7.88 -15.75 3.75
CA HIS A 143 8.02 -15.65 2.30
C HIS A 143 9.28 -14.88 1.97
N GLU A 144 10.15 -15.47 1.16
CA GLU A 144 11.35 -14.83 0.67
C GLU A 144 11.23 -14.64 -0.85
N ASN A 145 11.67 -13.47 -1.30
CA ASN A 145 11.71 -13.14 -2.72
C ASN A 145 13.13 -13.35 -3.23
N PHE A 146 13.24 -14.10 -4.32
CA PHE A 146 14.45 -14.19 -5.11
C PHE A 146 14.25 -13.36 -6.36
N ASP A 147 15.05 -12.32 -6.47
CA ASP A 147 15.13 -11.46 -7.64
C ASP A 147 16.44 -11.82 -8.35
N ASP A 148 16.32 -12.59 -9.43
CA ASP A 148 17.39 -12.75 -10.42
C ASP A 148 16.99 -11.88 -11.61
N ASP A 149 17.97 -11.30 -12.32
CA ASP A 149 17.78 -10.24 -13.36
C ASP A 149 16.78 -10.62 -14.48
N GLU A 150 16.33 -11.87 -14.53
CA GLU A 150 15.41 -12.45 -15.51
C GLU A 150 14.05 -12.91 -14.90
N TYR A 151 13.96 -13.18 -13.59
CA TYR A 151 12.75 -13.75 -12.97
C TYR A 151 12.56 -13.39 -11.49
N PHE A 152 11.32 -13.07 -11.14
CA PHE A 152 10.89 -12.88 -9.75
C PHE A 152 10.17 -14.14 -9.23
N TYR A 153 10.79 -14.85 -8.28
CA TYR A 153 10.19 -16.01 -7.62
C TYR A 153 10.02 -15.75 -6.12
N THR A 154 8.83 -16.08 -5.59
CA THR A 154 8.57 -16.09 -4.15
C THR A 154 8.48 -17.54 -3.68
N TYR A 155 9.32 -17.94 -2.73
CA TYR A 155 9.26 -19.26 -2.10
C TYR A 155 8.81 -19.16 -0.64
N THR A 156 8.22 -20.23 -0.14
CA THR A 156 7.81 -20.36 1.27
C THR A 156 8.97 -20.88 2.10
N VAL A 157 9.14 -20.37 3.32
CA VAL A 157 10.20 -20.82 4.24
C VAL A 157 9.57 -21.31 5.52
N CYS A 158 9.90 -22.55 5.92
CA CYS A 158 9.45 -23.10 7.19
C CYS A 158 10.11 -22.33 8.35
N PRO A 159 9.34 -21.72 9.27
CA PRO A 159 9.92 -20.94 10.36
C PRO A 159 10.77 -21.80 11.31
N ASN A 160 10.45 -23.10 11.42
CA ASN A 160 11.08 -24.03 12.36
C ASN A 160 12.38 -24.65 11.83
N CYS A 161 12.40 -25.11 10.58
CA CYS A 161 13.57 -25.82 10.01
C CYS A 161 14.26 -25.10 8.84
N LYS A 162 13.72 -23.96 8.41
CA LYS A 162 14.24 -23.15 7.29
C LYS A 162 14.24 -23.87 5.93
N ALA A 163 13.52 -24.99 5.80
CA ALA A 163 13.30 -25.62 4.50
C ALA A 163 12.44 -24.73 3.59
N HIS A 164 12.83 -24.64 2.32
CA HIS A 164 12.10 -23.89 1.29
C HIS A 164 11.04 -24.80 0.63
N ASP A 165 9.91 -24.21 0.25
CA ASP A 165 8.80 -24.87 -0.47
C ASP A 165 8.41 -26.23 0.11
N SER A 166 8.37 -26.26 1.43
CA SER A 166 8.12 -27.47 2.22
C SER A 166 6.68 -27.57 2.72
N PHE A 167 5.77 -26.78 2.18
CA PHE A 167 4.35 -26.81 2.53
C PHE A 167 3.52 -27.11 1.29
N GLU A 168 2.36 -27.74 1.49
CA GLU A 168 1.38 -27.91 0.42
C GLU A 168 0.96 -26.55 -0.17
N PRO A 169 0.73 -26.45 -1.49
CA PRO A 169 0.29 -25.21 -2.11
C PRO A 169 -1.01 -24.69 -1.49
N TYR A 170 -1.06 -23.38 -1.22
CA TYR A 170 -2.25 -22.72 -0.69
C TYR A 170 -2.49 -21.36 -1.35
N GLU A 171 -3.73 -20.92 -1.35
CA GLU A 171 -4.13 -19.59 -1.81
C GLU A 171 -5.13 -18.95 -0.85
N PHE A 172 -5.20 -17.63 -0.89
CA PHE A 172 -6.16 -16.86 -0.10
C PHE A 172 -7.45 -16.66 -0.90
N GLU A 173 -8.58 -16.88 -0.24
CA GLU A 173 -9.89 -16.56 -0.82
C GLU A 173 -9.99 -15.07 -1.18
N ASN A 174 -10.52 -14.78 -2.36
CA ASN A 174 -10.70 -13.43 -2.85
C ASN A 174 -12.06 -12.88 -2.39
N ILE A 175 -12.05 -11.72 -1.73
CA ILE A 175 -13.28 -11.07 -1.26
C ILE A 175 -14.28 -10.76 -2.39
N ASN A 176 -13.82 -10.42 -3.59
CA ASN A 176 -14.72 -10.15 -4.71
C ASN A 176 -15.55 -11.39 -5.05
N THR A 177 -14.90 -12.56 -5.06
CA THR A 177 -15.56 -13.85 -5.29
C THR A 177 -16.57 -14.19 -4.19
N VAL A 178 -16.24 -13.88 -2.93
CA VAL A 178 -17.17 -14.07 -1.80
C VAL A 178 -18.40 -13.19 -1.94
N MET A 179 -18.22 -11.92 -2.30
CA MET A 179 -19.31 -10.95 -2.41
C MET A 179 -20.25 -11.22 -3.61
N GLU A 180 -19.74 -11.80 -4.70
CA GLU A 180 -20.56 -12.17 -5.87
C GLU A 180 -21.53 -13.32 -5.58
N ASN A 181 -21.10 -14.31 -4.78
CA ASN A 181 -21.92 -15.46 -4.37
C ASN A 181 -23.04 -15.10 -3.38
N GLU A 182 -23.00 -13.89 -2.81
CA GLU A 182 -24.00 -13.39 -1.86
C GLU A 182 -25.06 -12.50 -2.53
N LYS A 183 -24.96 -12.23 -3.85
CA LYS A 183 -26.06 -11.57 -4.56
C LYS A 183 -27.25 -12.55 -4.61
N PRO A 184 -28.44 -12.18 -4.09
CA PRO A 184 -29.62 -12.99 -4.30
C PRO A 184 -29.83 -13.11 -5.81
N SER A 185 -30.02 -14.35 -6.29
CA SER A 185 -30.47 -14.61 -7.65
C SER A 185 -31.75 -13.80 -7.88
N ILE A 186 -31.68 -12.79 -8.74
CA ILE A 186 -32.82 -11.99 -9.17
C ILE A 186 -33.65 -12.81 -10.16
#